data_AF-A0A1V9FEN0-F1
#
_entry.id   AF-A0A1V9FEN0-F1
#
_cell.length_a   1.000
_cell.length_b   1.000
_cell.length_c   1.000
_cell.angle_alpha   90.00
_cell.angle_beta   90.00
_cell.angle_gamma   90.00
#
_symmetry.space_group_name_H-M   'P 1'
#
loop_
_entity.id
_entity.type
_entity.pdbx_description
1 polymer ?
#
loop_
_entity_poly.entity_id
_entity_poly.type
_entity_poly.pdbx_seq_one_letter_code
_entity_poly.pdbx_strand_id
1 'polypeptide(L)'
;MRIAPLAFFINPETDRTLIRDVCNITHKNDEAYVGCLAILYSLHYIITDRWKWGISLGELLLPQLPDSAVRDNLLILADTSMSIREAATLVGTSGHVIESVPFSIFAANKIRESNFEAILSEIILCGGDTDTNASLAAQIMGAFIGLSNFSSTITNVFAQIKESACILETANRLSVMLKGQ
;
A
#
# COMPACT_ATOMS: atom_id res chain seq x y z
N MET A 1 -3.78 7.52 -1.47
CA MET A 1 -4.60 6.37 -1.95
C MET A 1 -4.49 6.00 -3.44
N ARG A 2 -4.17 6.92 -4.38
CA ARG A 2 -4.30 6.66 -5.84
C ARG A 2 -2.99 6.47 -6.63
N ILE A 3 -1.87 6.27 -5.94
CA ILE A 3 -0.54 6.27 -6.58
C ILE A 3 -0.12 4.90 -7.14
N ALA A 4 -0.72 3.81 -6.68
CA ALA A 4 -0.28 2.45 -6.97
C ALA A 4 -0.09 2.09 -8.45
N PRO A 5 -0.96 2.50 -9.40
CA PRO A 5 -0.76 2.16 -10.80
C PRO A 5 0.58 2.64 -11.36
N LEU A 6 1.14 3.72 -10.81
CA LEU A 6 2.42 4.26 -11.26
C LEU A 6 3.59 3.31 -10.96
N ALA A 7 3.50 2.49 -9.90
CA ALA A 7 4.56 1.56 -9.49
C ALA A 7 4.96 0.54 -10.58
N PHE A 8 4.09 0.30 -11.55
CA PHE A 8 4.37 -0.60 -12.66
C PHE A 8 5.19 0.04 -13.79
N PHE A 9 5.23 1.37 -13.87
CA PHE A 9 5.81 2.09 -15.02
C PHE A 9 7.03 2.94 -14.68
N ILE A 10 7.39 3.04 -13.39
CA ILE A 10 8.46 3.92 -12.93
C ILE A 10 9.34 3.21 -11.91
N ASN A 11 10.55 3.74 -11.72
CA ASN A 11 11.42 3.39 -10.61
C ASN A 11 11.42 4.54 -9.56
N PRO A 12 10.92 4.30 -8.33
CA PRO A 12 10.87 5.33 -7.30
C PRO A 12 12.24 5.87 -6.85
N GLU A 13 13.32 5.16 -7.14
CA GLU A 13 14.69 5.65 -6.88
C GLU A 13 15.10 6.75 -7.86
N THR A 14 14.71 6.64 -9.14
CA THR A 14 15.16 7.54 -10.21
C THR A 14 14.12 8.58 -10.62
N ASP A 15 12.82 8.27 -10.47
CA ASP A 15 11.72 9.06 -11.03
C ASP A 15 11.04 9.98 -10.00
N ARG A 16 11.81 10.43 -8.99
CA ARG A 16 11.32 11.24 -7.86
C ARG A 16 10.61 12.53 -8.27
N THR A 17 11.09 13.19 -9.33
CA THR A 17 10.45 14.41 -9.87
C THR A 17 9.05 14.11 -10.42
N LEU A 18 8.91 13.05 -11.22
CA LEU A 18 7.62 12.64 -11.77
C LEU A 18 6.62 12.28 -10.66
N ILE A 19 7.07 11.57 -9.63
CA ILE A 19 6.24 11.21 -8.47
C ILE A 19 5.75 12.47 -7.76
N ARG A 20 6.65 13.44 -7.55
CA ARG A 20 6.31 14.72 -6.93
C ARG A 20 5.31 15.51 -7.77
N ASP A 21 5.50 15.56 -9.08
CA ASP A 21 4.60 16.27 -9.99
C ASP A 21 3.21 15.66 -9.98
N VAL A 22 3.09 14.33 -10.07
CA VAL A 22 1.80 13.60 -9.98
C VAL A 22 1.11 13.85 -8.64
N CYS A 23 1.86 13.84 -7.53
CA CYS A 23 1.33 14.14 -6.19
C CYS A 23 0.76 15.57 -6.13
N ASN A 24 1.57 16.54 -6.59
CA ASN A 24 1.29 17.98 -6.53
C ASN A 24 0.08 18.44 -7.36
N ILE A 25 -0.41 17.63 -8.31
CA ILE A 25 -1.67 17.92 -9.03
C ILE A 25 -2.82 18.17 -8.03
N THR A 26 -2.79 17.49 -6.89
CA THR A 26 -3.89 17.51 -5.92
C THR A 26 -3.48 17.71 -4.47
N HIS A 27 -2.25 17.33 -4.10
CA HIS A 27 -1.74 17.46 -2.74
C HIS A 27 -0.38 18.15 -2.79
N LYS A 28 -0.36 19.45 -2.49
CA LYS A 28 0.85 20.27 -2.52
C LYS A 28 1.48 20.36 -1.12
N ASN A 29 1.95 19.23 -0.61
CA ASN A 29 2.72 19.18 0.63
C ASN A 29 3.72 18.01 0.61
N ASP A 30 4.79 18.13 1.39
CA ASP A 30 5.88 17.15 1.37
C ASP A 30 5.47 15.81 2.01
N GLU A 31 4.64 15.81 3.04
CA GLU A 31 4.15 14.56 3.67
C GLU A 31 3.34 13.70 2.69
N ALA A 32 2.55 14.30 1.81
CA ALA A 32 1.81 13.61 0.76
C ALA A 32 2.76 12.98 -0.27
N TYR A 33 3.84 13.69 -0.62
CA TYR A 33 4.89 13.17 -1.48
C TYR A 33 5.64 11.99 -0.82
N VAL A 34 6.01 12.10 0.46
CA VAL A 34 6.66 11.00 1.20
C VAL A 34 5.73 9.79 1.34
N GLY A 35 4.44 10.03 1.62
CA GLY A 35 3.44 8.96 1.62
C GLY A 35 3.30 8.28 0.26
N CYS A 36 3.37 9.04 -0.85
CA CYS A 36 3.40 8.46 -2.20
C CYS A 36 4.65 7.61 -2.41
N LEU A 37 5.84 8.09 -2.01
CA LEU A 37 7.07 7.31 -2.08
C LEU A 37 6.97 6.00 -1.31
N ALA A 38 6.45 6.03 -0.08
CA ALA A 38 6.34 4.84 0.76
C ALA A 38 5.50 3.73 0.10
N ILE A 39 4.34 4.08 -0.45
CA ILE A 39 3.49 3.14 -1.18
C ILE A 39 4.19 2.64 -2.46
N LEU A 40 4.81 3.53 -3.23
CA LEU A 40 5.50 3.16 -4.47
C LEU A 40 6.70 2.24 -4.23
N TYR A 41 7.53 2.52 -3.24
CA TYR A 41 8.62 1.64 -2.84
C TYR A 41 8.10 0.29 -2.34
N SER A 42 6.99 0.26 -1.57
CA SER A 42 6.39 -0.99 -1.11
C SER A 42 6.02 -1.90 -2.28
N LEU A 43 5.31 -1.33 -3.26
CA LEU A 43 4.93 -2.04 -4.49
C LEU A 43 6.14 -2.41 -5.33
N HIS A 44 7.10 -1.51 -5.49
CA HIS A 44 8.33 -1.76 -6.24
C HIS A 44 9.11 -2.95 -5.66
N TYR A 45 9.27 -3.01 -4.34
CA TYR A 45 9.95 -4.12 -3.68
C TYR A 45 9.20 -5.45 -3.79
N ILE A 46 7.88 -5.42 -3.87
CA ILE A 46 7.07 -6.62 -4.14
C ILE A 46 7.27 -7.06 -5.59
N ILE A 47 7.06 -6.16 -6.55
CA ILE A 47 7.09 -6.45 -7.99
C ILE A 47 8.48 -6.93 -8.44
N THR A 48 9.54 -6.39 -7.84
CA THR A 48 10.93 -6.77 -8.14
C THR A 48 11.45 -7.90 -7.25
N ASP A 49 10.58 -8.55 -6.47
CA ASP A 49 10.92 -9.66 -5.56
C ASP A 49 12.08 -9.33 -4.61
N ARG A 50 12.12 -8.08 -4.11
CA ARG A 50 13.08 -7.61 -3.10
C ARG A 50 12.55 -7.74 -1.68
N TRP A 51 11.23 -7.83 -1.49
CA TRP A 51 10.65 -8.10 -0.17
C TRP A 51 10.76 -9.58 0.19
N LYS A 52 11.79 -9.93 0.96
CA LYS A 52 12.09 -11.31 1.39
C LYS A 52 11.49 -11.64 2.76
N TRP A 53 11.40 -12.94 3.05
CA TRP A 53 10.93 -13.43 4.35
C TRP A 53 11.82 -12.95 5.50
N GLY A 54 11.21 -12.58 6.63
CA GLY A 54 11.92 -12.08 7.80
C GLY A 54 12.37 -10.62 7.72
N ILE A 55 12.09 -9.92 6.61
CA ILE A 55 12.34 -8.48 6.47
C ILE A 55 11.00 -7.77 6.40
N SER A 56 10.77 -6.78 7.25
CA SER A 56 9.53 -6.00 7.22
C SER A 56 9.53 -4.98 6.08
N LEU A 57 8.35 -4.59 5.60
CA LEU A 57 8.26 -3.46 4.66
C LEU A 57 8.84 -2.18 5.28
N GLY A 58 8.56 -1.92 6.56
CA GLY A 58 9.12 -0.77 7.30
C GLY A 58 10.64 -0.72 7.19
N GLU A 59 11.33 -1.83 7.46
CA GLU A 59 12.80 -1.93 7.33
C GLU A 59 13.33 -1.58 5.94
N LEU A 60 12.63 -1.98 4.87
CA LEU A 60 13.03 -1.68 3.49
C LEU A 60 12.78 -0.21 3.11
N LEU A 61 11.74 0.40 3.67
CA LEU A 61 11.30 1.75 3.34
C LEU A 61 12.10 2.82 4.08
N LEU A 62 12.35 2.63 5.38
CA LEU A 62 12.96 3.64 6.25
C LEU A 62 14.27 4.26 5.72
N PRO A 63 15.18 3.51 5.05
CA PRO A 63 16.39 4.09 4.46
C PRO A 63 16.15 4.91 3.19
N GLN A 64 15.02 4.71 2.51
CA GLN A 64 14.71 5.36 1.23
C GLN A 64 13.92 6.65 1.37
N LEU A 65 13.17 6.78 2.47
CA LEU A 65 12.29 7.90 2.72
C LEU A 65 13.07 9.09 3.29
N PRO A 66 12.77 10.32 2.83
CA PRO A 66 13.31 11.52 3.45
C PRO A 66 12.74 11.73 4.86
N ASP A 67 13.32 12.66 5.60
CA ASP A 67 12.83 13.06 6.92
C ASP A 67 11.40 13.64 6.84
N SER A 68 10.48 13.08 7.63
CA SER A 68 9.04 13.38 7.55
C SER A 68 8.27 12.66 8.66
N ALA A 69 7.10 13.17 9.01
CA ALA A 69 6.24 12.53 10.01
C ALA A 69 5.71 11.16 9.55
N VAL A 70 5.53 10.93 8.24
CA VAL A 70 5.24 9.59 7.69
C VAL A 70 6.38 8.61 8.02
N ARG A 71 7.64 9.03 7.86
CA ARG A 71 8.82 8.21 8.19
C ARG A 71 8.90 7.95 9.70
N ASP A 72 8.62 8.96 10.53
CA ASP A 72 8.63 8.82 11.98
C ASP A 72 7.56 7.82 12.48
N ASN A 73 6.37 7.86 11.90
CA ASN A 73 5.32 6.88 12.23
C ASN A 73 5.67 5.46 11.74
N LEU A 74 6.41 5.31 10.63
CA LEU A 74 6.97 4.02 10.25
C LEU A 74 8.03 3.52 11.24
N LEU A 75 8.82 4.41 11.85
CA LEU A 75 9.77 4.06 12.91
C LEU A 75 9.05 3.59 14.17
N ILE A 76 7.97 4.28 14.57
CA ILE A 76 7.14 3.87 15.72
C ILE A 76 6.59 2.45 15.51
N LEU A 77 6.23 2.12 14.26
CA LEU A 77 5.69 0.81 13.88
C LEU A 77 6.75 -0.21 13.44
N ALA A 78 8.03 0.02 13.75
CA ALA A 78 9.11 -0.89 13.37
C ALA A 78 8.99 -2.28 14.03
N ASP A 79 8.39 -2.37 15.22
CA ASP A 79 8.12 -3.65 15.87
C ASP A 79 6.93 -4.35 15.22
N THR A 80 7.23 -5.34 14.38
CA THR A 80 6.21 -6.13 13.69
C THR A 80 5.51 -7.16 14.56
N SER A 81 5.88 -7.33 15.83
CA SER A 81 5.17 -8.26 16.73
C SER A 81 3.81 -7.72 17.19
N MET A 82 3.61 -6.40 17.14
CA MET A 82 2.37 -5.74 17.52
C MET A 82 1.18 -6.17 16.64
N SER A 83 -0.03 -6.10 17.20
CA SER A 83 -1.28 -6.27 16.47
C SER A 83 -1.62 -5.04 15.62
N ILE A 84 -2.51 -5.21 14.64
CA ILE A 84 -3.01 -4.10 13.81
C ILE A 84 -3.72 -3.05 14.70
N ARG A 85 -4.43 -3.49 15.74
CA ARG A 85 -5.11 -2.58 16.69
C ARG A 85 -4.14 -1.75 17.53
N GLU A 86 -3.04 -2.36 17.99
CA GLU A 86 -2.00 -1.63 18.71
C GLU A 86 -1.35 -0.58 17.79
N ALA A 87 -1.02 -0.96 16.54
CA ALA A 87 -0.51 -0.01 15.55
C ALA A 87 -1.48 1.16 15.31
N ALA A 88 -2.78 0.88 15.13
CA ALA A 88 -3.81 1.90 14.99
C ALA A 88 -3.85 2.86 16.18
N THR A 89 -3.65 2.36 17.40
CA THR A 89 -3.62 3.18 18.62
C THR A 89 -2.38 4.08 18.69
N LEU A 90 -1.25 3.62 18.16
CA LEU A 90 0.01 4.35 18.19
C LEU A 90 0.08 5.50 17.19
N VAL A 91 -0.38 5.28 15.95
CA VAL A 91 -0.20 6.26 14.86
C VAL A 91 -1.49 6.86 14.33
N GLY A 92 -2.65 6.36 14.76
CA GLY A 92 -3.96 6.79 14.27
C GLY A 92 -4.39 6.07 12.98
N THR A 93 -5.63 6.33 12.58
CA THR A 93 -6.28 5.72 11.41
C THR A 93 -7.09 6.72 10.59
N SER A 94 -6.84 8.03 10.73
CA SER A 94 -7.52 9.03 9.90
C SER A 94 -7.04 9.00 8.44
N GLY A 95 -7.74 9.72 7.57
CA GLY A 95 -7.35 9.90 6.17
C GLY A 95 -6.12 10.78 5.96
N HIS A 96 -5.55 11.31 7.05
CA HIS A 96 -4.32 12.10 6.96
C HIS A 96 -3.14 11.19 6.58
N VAL A 97 -2.30 11.62 5.63
CA VAL A 97 -1.22 10.80 5.08
C VAL A 97 -0.23 10.29 6.14
N ILE A 98 0.03 11.13 7.15
CA ILE A 98 0.91 10.83 8.30
C ILE A 98 0.43 9.60 9.08
N GLU A 99 -0.88 9.37 9.15
CA GLU A 99 -1.47 8.26 9.89
C GLU A 99 -1.77 7.08 8.95
N SER A 100 -2.52 7.34 7.89
CA SER A 100 -3.04 6.32 6.98
C SER A 100 -1.95 5.50 6.28
N VAL A 101 -0.87 6.14 5.79
CA VAL A 101 0.16 5.43 5.03
C VAL A 101 0.98 4.49 5.93
N PRO A 102 1.56 4.94 7.06
CA PRO A 102 2.28 4.05 7.97
C PRO A 102 1.42 2.92 8.51
N PHE A 103 0.20 3.22 8.95
CA PHE A 103 -0.74 2.21 9.44
C PHE A 103 -1.05 1.15 8.38
N SER A 104 -1.35 1.58 7.14
CA SER A 104 -1.68 0.66 6.05
C SER A 104 -0.51 -0.24 5.65
N ILE A 105 0.71 0.31 5.62
CA ILE A 105 1.94 -0.46 5.33
C ILE A 105 2.19 -1.50 6.43
N PHE A 106 2.05 -1.10 7.69
CA PHE A 106 2.19 -2.03 8.81
C PHE A 106 1.17 -3.17 8.73
N ALA A 107 -0.10 -2.84 8.52
CA ALA A 107 -1.15 -3.85 8.38
C ALA A 107 -0.90 -4.78 7.19
N ALA A 108 -0.47 -4.23 6.04
CA ALA A 108 -0.12 -5.03 4.87
C ALA A 108 1.06 -5.98 5.12
N ASN A 109 2.02 -5.63 5.99
CA ASN A 109 3.14 -6.49 6.34
C ASN A 109 2.67 -7.82 6.98
N LYS A 110 1.50 -7.83 7.64
CA LYS A 110 0.89 -9.02 8.27
C LYS A 110 0.41 -10.08 7.27
N ILE A 111 0.36 -9.78 5.97
CA ILE A 111 -0.08 -10.75 4.94
C ILE A 111 0.83 -11.98 4.84
N ARG A 112 2.04 -11.91 5.40
CA ARG A 112 2.94 -13.07 5.50
C ARG A 112 2.49 -14.12 6.51
N GLU A 113 1.70 -13.71 7.50
CA GLU A 113 1.31 -14.51 8.66
C GLU A 113 -0.20 -14.75 8.74
N SER A 114 -0.99 -13.98 7.98
CA SER A 114 -2.44 -14.03 7.97
C SER A 114 -2.99 -13.99 6.54
N ASN A 115 -4.31 -14.04 6.39
CA ASN A 115 -4.98 -13.93 5.10
C ASN A 115 -5.54 -12.51 4.86
N PHE A 116 -5.83 -12.22 3.60
CA PHE A 116 -6.25 -10.90 3.14
C PHE A 116 -7.55 -10.43 3.83
N GLU A 117 -8.54 -11.31 3.99
CA GLU A 117 -9.84 -11.02 4.61
C GLU A 117 -9.71 -10.66 6.08
N ALA A 118 -8.89 -11.42 6.82
CA ALA A 118 -8.66 -11.18 8.24
C ALA A 118 -8.02 -9.82 8.46
N ILE A 119 -6.97 -9.50 7.69
CA ILE A 119 -6.27 -8.21 7.78
C ILE A 119 -7.21 -7.05 7.40
N LEU A 120 -7.98 -7.18 6.32
CA LEU A 120 -8.96 -6.17 5.95
C LEU A 120 -10.02 -5.96 7.04
N SER A 121 -10.52 -7.05 7.62
CA SER A 121 -11.50 -6.99 8.71
C SER A 121 -10.92 -6.26 9.92
N GLU A 122 -9.67 -6.55 10.30
CA GLU A 122 -8.99 -5.86 11.40
C GLU A 122 -8.80 -4.36 11.12
N ILE A 123 -8.39 -3.98 9.91
CA ILE A 123 -8.27 -2.58 9.49
C ILE A 123 -9.62 -1.85 9.64
N ILE A 124 -10.70 -2.45 9.13
CA ILE A 124 -12.05 -1.86 9.19
C ILE A 124 -12.52 -1.72 10.65
N LEU A 125 -12.24 -2.72 11.50
CA LEU A 125 -12.59 -2.69 12.92
C LEU A 125 -11.80 -1.65 13.72
N CYS A 126 -10.66 -1.16 13.23
CA CYS A 126 -9.93 -0.06 13.85
C CYS A 126 -10.60 1.31 13.64
N GLY A 127 -11.58 1.41 12.73
CA GLY A 127 -12.29 2.66 12.46
C GLY A 127 -11.41 3.74 11.82
N GLY A 128 -11.87 4.99 11.88
CA GLY A 128 -11.24 6.11 11.18
C GLY A 128 -11.63 6.14 9.69
N ASP A 129 -10.66 6.42 8.83
CA ASP A 129 -10.84 6.47 7.37
C ASP A 129 -10.64 5.07 6.77
N THR A 130 -11.61 4.20 7.02
CA THR A 130 -11.50 2.76 6.76
C THR A 130 -11.35 2.45 5.27
N ASP A 131 -11.96 3.24 4.38
CA ASP A 131 -11.86 3.09 2.93
C ASP A 131 -10.44 3.37 2.43
N THR A 132 -9.82 4.47 2.86
CA THR A 132 -8.43 4.82 2.51
C THR A 132 -7.45 3.79 3.04
N ASN A 133 -7.56 3.43 4.32
CA ASN A 133 -6.62 2.49 4.96
C ASN A 133 -6.73 1.10 4.35
N ALA A 134 -7.95 0.59 4.18
CA ALA A 134 -8.18 -0.70 3.53
C ALA A 134 -7.69 -0.68 2.09
N SER A 135 -7.94 0.40 1.33
CA SER A 135 -7.49 0.51 -0.05
C SER A 135 -5.97 0.52 -0.18
N LEU A 136 -5.26 1.30 0.64
CA LEU A 136 -3.80 1.36 0.64
C LEU A 136 -3.17 0.01 1.01
N ALA A 137 -3.66 -0.61 2.09
CA ALA A 137 -3.16 -1.92 2.51
C ALA A 137 -3.46 -2.99 1.44
N ALA A 138 -4.68 -3.00 0.87
CA ALA A 138 -5.09 -3.95 -0.16
C ALA A 138 -4.28 -3.82 -1.45
N GLN A 139 -3.86 -2.61 -1.83
CA GLN A 139 -2.97 -2.41 -2.99
C GLN A 139 -1.64 -3.16 -2.78
N ILE A 140 -1.04 -3.06 -1.60
CA ILE A 140 0.21 -3.73 -1.24
C ILE A 140 0.00 -5.25 -1.13
N MET A 141 -0.98 -5.68 -0.36
CA MET A 141 -1.28 -7.11 -0.16
C MET A 141 -1.65 -7.79 -1.48
N GLY A 142 -2.48 -7.15 -2.30
CA GLY A 142 -2.91 -7.66 -3.61
C GLY A 142 -1.76 -7.84 -4.59
N ALA A 143 -0.80 -6.90 -4.60
CA ALA A 143 0.42 -7.03 -5.39
C ALA A 143 1.28 -8.21 -4.93
N PHE A 144 1.31 -8.51 -3.62
CA PHE A 144 2.07 -9.61 -3.06
C PHE A 144 1.43 -10.97 -3.32
N ILE A 145 0.13 -11.13 -3.06
CA ILE A 145 -0.55 -12.42 -3.22
C ILE A 145 -0.83 -12.74 -4.69
N GLY A 146 -1.07 -11.73 -5.53
CA GLY A 146 -1.46 -11.93 -6.93
C GLY A 146 -2.90 -12.41 -7.11
N LEU A 147 -3.43 -12.22 -8.32
CA LEU A 147 -4.86 -12.38 -8.63
C LEU A 147 -5.40 -13.81 -8.36
N SER A 148 -4.59 -14.85 -8.58
CA SER A 148 -5.00 -16.24 -8.43
C SER A 148 -5.11 -16.73 -6.98
N ASN A 149 -4.59 -15.96 -6.02
CA ASN A 149 -4.53 -16.36 -4.62
C ASN A 149 -5.59 -15.68 -3.73
N PHE A 150 -6.48 -14.89 -4.33
CA PHE A 150 -7.69 -14.45 -3.63
C PHE A 150 -8.63 -15.63 -3.38
N SER A 151 -9.32 -15.63 -2.24
CA SER A 151 -10.34 -16.64 -1.97
C SER A 151 -11.53 -16.51 -2.92
N SER A 152 -12.30 -17.60 -3.04
CA SER A 152 -13.56 -17.58 -3.77
C SER A 152 -14.55 -16.59 -3.16
N THR A 153 -14.55 -16.41 -1.84
CA THR A 153 -15.41 -15.46 -1.14
C THR A 153 -15.16 -14.03 -1.63
N ILE A 154 -13.90 -13.57 -1.62
CA ILE A 154 -13.56 -12.22 -2.12
C ILE A 154 -13.87 -12.13 -3.61
N THR A 155 -13.50 -13.14 -4.39
CA THR A 155 -13.70 -13.11 -5.85
C THR A 155 -15.18 -12.98 -6.20
N ASN A 156 -16.05 -13.66 -5.46
CA ASN A 156 -17.51 -13.57 -5.61
C ASN A 156 -18.04 -12.19 -5.19
N VAL A 157 -17.55 -11.62 -4.09
CA VAL A 157 -17.91 -10.26 -3.67
C VAL A 157 -17.47 -9.24 -4.71
N PHE A 158 -16.24 -9.34 -5.20
CA PHE A 158 -15.70 -8.47 -6.23
C PHE A 158 -16.53 -8.55 -7.52
N ALA A 159 -16.94 -9.74 -7.95
CA ALA A 159 -17.78 -9.92 -9.13
C ALA A 159 -19.18 -9.26 -9.02
N GLN A 160 -19.65 -8.97 -7.81
CA GLN A 160 -20.91 -8.23 -7.59
C GLN A 160 -20.73 -6.71 -7.66
N ILE A 161 -19.50 -6.20 -7.65
CA ILE A 161 -19.23 -4.78 -7.84
C ILE A 161 -19.50 -4.42 -9.30
N LYS A 162 -20.32 -3.39 -9.53
CA LYS A 162 -20.72 -2.94 -10.85
C LYS A 162 -19.52 -2.64 -11.76
N GLU A 163 -18.46 -2.09 -11.19
CA GLU A 163 -17.24 -1.68 -11.89
C GLU A 163 -16.21 -2.81 -12.03
N SER A 164 -16.45 -4.01 -11.51
CA SER A 164 -15.48 -5.11 -11.49
C SER A 164 -14.91 -5.45 -12.88
N ALA A 165 -15.78 -5.52 -13.89
CA ALA A 165 -15.37 -5.76 -15.27
C ALA A 165 -14.45 -4.65 -15.81
N CYS A 166 -14.76 -3.39 -15.50
CA CYS A 166 -13.95 -2.23 -15.90
C CYS A 166 -12.58 -2.23 -15.20
N ILE A 167 -12.54 -2.62 -13.93
CA ILE A 167 -11.29 -2.74 -13.15
C ILE A 167 -10.39 -3.83 -13.76
N LEU A 168 -10.94 -5.02 -14.05
CA LEU A 168 -10.19 -6.11 -14.66
C LEU A 168 -9.69 -5.75 -16.06
N GLU A 169 -10.52 -5.11 -16.88
CA GLU A 169 -10.13 -4.66 -18.21
C GLU A 169 -9.02 -3.61 -18.14
N THR A 170 -9.10 -2.67 -17.20
CA THR A 170 -8.06 -1.68 -16.97
C THR A 170 -6.74 -2.35 -16.55
N ALA A 171 -6.79 -3.29 -15.61
CA ALA A 171 -5.61 -4.04 -15.19
C ALA A 171 -4.98 -4.84 -16.36
N ASN A 172 -5.81 -5.46 -17.20
CA ASN A 172 -5.36 -6.17 -18.39
C ASN A 172 -4.66 -5.24 -19.40
N ARG A 173 -5.25 -4.06 -19.66
CA ARG A 173 -4.64 -3.05 -20.54
C ARG A 173 -3.28 -2.59 -20.01
N LEU A 174 -3.16 -2.33 -18.71
CA LEU A 174 -1.87 -1.99 -18.09
C LEU A 174 -0.86 -3.13 -18.24
N SER A 175 -1.28 -4.38 -18.01
CA SER A 175 -0.42 -5.56 -18.21
C SER A 175 0.10 -5.69 -19.65
N VAL A 176 -0.75 -5.43 -20.65
CA VAL A 176 -0.34 -5.42 -22.06
C VAL A 176 0.68 -4.34 -22.34
N MET A 177 0.50 -3.13 -21.78
CA MET A 177 1.46 -2.03 -21.95
C MET A 177 2.85 -2.39 -21.38
N LEU A 178 2.91 -3.12 -20.26
CA LEU A 178 4.16 -3.54 -19.64
C LEU A 178 4.90 -4.60 -20.46
N LYS A 179 4.19 -5.52 -21.12
CA LYS A 179 4.81 -6.56 -21.97
C LYS A 179 5.38 -6.01 -23.28
N GLY A 180 4.96 -4.81 -23.68
CA GLY A 180 5.43 -4.14 -24.89
C GLY A 180 6.68 -3.27 -24.68
N GLN A 181 7.19 -3.17 -23.45
CA GLN A 181 8.43 -2.48 -23.08
C GLN A 181 9.59 -3.47 -23.02
#